data_AF-A0A852VYC2-F1
#
_entry.id   AF-A0A852VYC2-F1
#
_cell.length_a   1.000
_cell.length_b   1.000
_cell.length_c   1.000
_cell.angle_alpha   90.00
_cell.angle_beta   90.00
_cell.angle_gamma   90.00
#
_symmetry.space_group_name_H-M   'P 1'
#
loop_
_entity.id
_entity.type
_entity.pdbx_description
1 polymer ?
#
loop_
_entity_poly.entity_id
_entity_poly.type
_entity_poly.pdbx_seq_one_letter_code
_entity_poly.pdbx_strand_id
1 'polypeptide(L)'
;MHSTTMSTAAHTAVLDPMTGETLLIRPNRDEDVRDPFTPLSSAHVADWSAMVQRLDGMGWEPSEDDNGGTLDAGETADGRAILGLYCPEPIHEQCDLDRLAAASADLMREVDRLTAMP
;
A
#
# COMPACT_ATOMS: atom_id res chain seq x y z
N MET A 1 -10.55 14.10 7.39
CA MET A 1 -10.45 12.77 8.03
C MET A 1 -9.02 12.31 7.78
N HIS A 2 -8.37 11.63 8.72
CA HIS A 2 -6.92 11.41 8.59
C HIS A 2 -6.62 10.02 8.05
N SER A 3 -5.93 9.95 6.91
CA SER A 3 -5.25 8.74 6.47
C SER A 3 -4.22 8.33 7.52
N THR A 4 -4.06 7.03 7.73
CA THR A 4 -3.07 6.45 8.64
C THR A 4 -1.96 5.82 7.82
N THR A 5 -0.73 6.27 8.04
CA THR A 5 0.44 5.69 7.37
C THR A 5 1.01 4.58 8.24
N MET A 6 1.22 3.41 7.64
CA MET A 6 1.92 2.29 8.25
C MET A 6 3.16 1.96 7.44
N SER A 7 4.28 1.78 8.12
CA SER A 7 5.55 1.43 7.45
C SER A 7 6.21 0.24 8.13
N THR A 8 6.92 -0.53 7.32
CA THR A 8 7.94 -1.50 7.73
C THR A 8 9.32 -0.97 7.33
N ALA A 9 10.34 -1.82 7.27
CA ALA A 9 11.67 -1.36 6.88
C ALA A 9 11.73 -0.93 5.41
N ALA A 10 10.90 -1.53 4.55
CA ALA A 10 10.98 -1.33 3.10
C ALA A 10 9.62 -1.01 2.43
N HIS A 11 8.49 -1.30 3.07
CA HIS A 11 7.15 -1.01 2.54
C HIS A 11 6.45 0.10 3.31
N THR A 12 5.56 0.82 2.64
CA THR A 12 4.67 1.80 3.28
C THR A 12 3.26 1.69 2.72
N ALA A 13 2.28 1.49 3.60
CA ALA A 13 0.86 1.51 3.29
C ALA A 13 0.25 2.82 3.78
N VAL A 14 -0.57 3.46 2.94
CA VAL A 14 -1.37 4.62 3.34
C VAL A 14 -2.81 4.19 3.41
N LEU A 15 -3.35 4.17 4.64
CA LEU A 15 -4.64 3.58 4.94
C LEU A 15 -5.74 4.64 5.10
N ASP A 16 -6.85 4.48 4.40
CA ASP A 16 -8.02 5.33 4.42
C ASP A 16 -9.25 4.50 4.81
N PRO A 17 -9.63 4.52 6.10
CA PRO A 17 -10.75 3.76 6.59
C PRO A 17 -12.11 4.31 6.11
N MET A 18 -12.17 5.48 5.45
CA MET A 18 -13.44 6.00 4.92
C MET A 18 -13.96 5.20 3.74
N THR A 19 -13.06 4.95 2.80
CA THR A 19 -13.37 4.34 1.51
C THR A 19 -13.25 2.83 1.58
N GLY A 20 -12.44 2.32 2.52
CA GLY A 20 -11.99 0.93 2.50
C GLY A 20 -11.00 0.65 1.36
N GLU A 21 -10.50 1.68 0.67
CA GLU A 21 -9.53 1.58 -0.44
C GLU A 21 -8.24 2.31 -0.08
N THR A 22 -7.10 1.65 -0.32
CA THR A 22 -5.79 2.11 0.13
C THR A 22 -4.68 1.70 -0.81
N LEU A 23 -3.48 2.27 -0.60
CA LEU A 23 -2.33 2.05 -1.46
C LEU A 23 -1.14 1.54 -0.65
N LEU A 24 -0.44 0.55 -1.21
CA LEU A 24 0.80 0.00 -0.71
C LEU A 24 1.94 0.33 -1.65
N ILE A 25 2.86 1.16 -1.19
CA ILE A 25 4.10 1.49 -1.88
C ILE A 25 5.12 0.41 -1.57
N ARG A 26 5.63 -0.26 -2.61
CA ARG A 26 6.67 -1.27 -2.51
C ARG A 26 8.07 -0.63 -2.48
N PRO A 27 9.09 -1.33 -1.95
CA PRO A 27 10.47 -0.89 -2.06
C PRO A 27 10.91 -0.89 -3.52
N ASN A 28 11.94 -0.09 -3.84
CA ASN A 28 12.56 -0.13 -5.14
C ASN A 28 13.29 -1.48 -5.31
N ARG A 29 12.96 -2.24 -6.36
CA ARG A 29 13.57 -3.55 -6.62
C ARG A 29 15.04 -3.45 -6.97
N ASP A 30 15.48 -2.34 -7.55
CA ASP A 30 16.88 -2.13 -7.92
C ASP A 30 17.77 -1.88 -6.69
N GLU A 31 17.16 -1.50 -5.57
CA GLU A 31 17.81 -1.30 -4.27
C GLU A 31 17.66 -2.51 -3.33
N ASP A 32 17.08 -3.61 -3.81
CA ASP A 32 16.83 -4.80 -2.99
C ASP A 32 18.13 -5.48 -2.55
N VAL A 33 18.23 -5.74 -1.25
CA VAL A 33 19.37 -6.43 -0.65
C VAL A 33 19.09 -7.93 -0.66
N ARG A 34 19.78 -8.66 -1.53
CA ARG A 34 19.68 -10.13 -1.61
C ARG A 34 20.41 -10.81 -0.45
N ASP A 35 19.85 -11.91 0.03
CA ASP A 35 20.53 -12.78 0.98
C ASP A 35 21.71 -13.48 0.28
N PRO A 36 22.96 -13.29 0.74
CA PRO A 36 24.13 -13.93 0.12
C PRO A 36 24.16 -15.45 0.29
N PHE A 37 23.34 -16.01 1.19
CA PHE A 37 23.27 -17.44 1.49
C PHE A 37 22.02 -18.13 0.94
N THR A 38 20.98 -17.37 0.59
CA THR A 38 19.70 -17.91 0.11
C THR A 38 19.28 -17.22 -1.20
N PRO A 39 19.46 -17.85 -2.38
CA PRO A 39 19.29 -17.21 -3.69
C PRO A 39 17.90 -16.64 -3.99
N LEU A 40 16.87 -17.06 -3.25
CA LEU A 40 15.48 -16.62 -3.40
C LEU A 40 15.00 -15.72 -2.25
N SER A 41 15.86 -15.42 -1.28
CA SER A 41 15.55 -14.55 -0.14
C SER A 41 16.16 -13.17 -0.37
N SER A 42 15.42 -12.15 0.03
CA SER A 42 15.89 -10.77 0.05
C SER A 42 15.20 -9.99 1.15
N ALA A 43 15.74 -8.81 1.46
CA ALA A 43 15.11 -7.88 2.38
C ALA A 43 13.67 -7.56 1.94
N HIS A 44 13.45 -7.38 0.63
CA HIS A 44 12.12 -7.19 0.05
C HIS A 44 11.16 -8.34 0.36
N VAL A 45 11.56 -9.60 0.16
CA VAL A 45 10.68 -10.77 0.37
C VAL A 45 10.32 -10.98 1.85
N ALA A 46 11.29 -10.79 2.73
CA ALA A 46 11.06 -10.91 4.18
C ALA A 46 10.14 -9.80 4.69
N ASP A 47 10.37 -8.56 4.25
CA ASP A 47 9.58 -7.40 4.64
C ASP A 47 8.17 -7.44 4.06
N TRP A 48 7.99 -7.95 2.83
CA TRP A 48 6.68 -8.21 2.23
C TRP A 48 5.85 -9.16 3.09
N SER A 49 6.43 -10.29 3.50
CA SER A 49 5.72 -11.28 4.32
C SER A 49 5.27 -10.70 5.65
N ALA A 50 6.12 -9.89 6.29
CA ALA A 50 5.78 -9.19 7.53
C ALA A 50 4.69 -8.12 7.31
N MET A 51 4.76 -7.37 6.20
CA MET A 51 3.75 -6.38 5.84
C MET A 51 2.38 -7.03 5.61
N VAL A 52 2.32 -8.12 4.82
CA VAL A 52 1.07 -8.85 4.57
C VAL A 52 0.46 -9.40 5.86
N GLN A 53 1.25 -10.03 6.73
CA GLN A 53 0.74 -10.52 8.03
C GLN A 53 0.20 -9.39 8.90
N ARG A 54 0.83 -8.21 8.84
CA ARG A 54 0.39 -7.04 9.60
C ARG A 54 -0.89 -6.43 9.04
N LEU A 55 -1.02 -6.36 7.71
CA LEU A 55 -2.24 -5.92 7.02
C LEU A 55 -3.41 -6.86 7.32
N ASP A 56 -3.19 -8.17 7.21
CA ASP A 56 -4.16 -9.22 7.54
C ASP A 56 -4.67 -9.11 8.99
N GLY A 57 -3.76 -8.93 9.95
CA GLY A 57 -4.13 -8.70 11.36
C GLY A 57 -4.95 -7.42 11.62
N MET A 58 -5.04 -6.53 10.63
CA MET A 58 -5.85 -5.31 10.67
C MET A 58 -7.06 -5.35 9.72
N GLY A 59 -7.29 -6.48 9.04
CA GLY A 59 -8.39 -6.66 8.08
C GLY A 59 -8.15 -6.01 6.71
N TRP A 60 -6.91 -5.67 6.38
CA TRP A 60 -6.54 -5.15 5.06
C TRP A 60 -6.00 -6.26 4.17
N GLU A 61 -6.48 -6.30 2.93
CA GLU A 61 -6.13 -7.33 1.95
C GLU A 61 -5.69 -6.68 0.62
N PRO A 62 -4.82 -7.34 -0.17
CA PRO A 62 -4.51 -6.87 -1.53
C PRO A 62 -5.77 -6.86 -2.39
N SER A 63 -6.05 -5.75 -3.07
CA SER A 63 -7.14 -5.68 -4.05
C SER A 63 -6.82 -6.61 -5.22
N GLU A 64 -7.81 -7.33 -5.72
CA GLU A 64 -7.64 -8.20 -6.88
C GLU A 64 -7.86 -7.41 -8.19
N ASP A 65 -7.04 -7.70 -9.21
CA ASP A 65 -7.28 -7.26 -10.59
C ASP A 65 -8.22 -8.23 -11.32
N ASP A 66 -8.58 -7.91 -12.56
CA ASP A 66 -9.47 -8.73 -13.39
C ASP A 66 -8.92 -10.14 -13.70
N ASN A 67 -7.64 -10.40 -13.42
CA ASN A 67 -6.97 -11.69 -13.62
C ASN A 67 -6.78 -12.46 -12.31
N GLY A 68 -7.26 -11.95 -11.17
CA GLY A 68 -7.02 -12.52 -9.84
C GLY A 68 -5.59 -12.31 -9.31
N GLY A 69 -4.83 -11.40 -9.92
CA GLY A 69 -3.57 -10.89 -9.39
C GLY A 69 -3.82 -9.69 -8.45
N THR A 70 -2.77 -9.16 -7.83
CA THR A 70 -2.91 -7.91 -7.06
C THR A 70 -3.02 -6.70 -7.98
N LEU A 71 -3.98 -5.83 -7.72
CA LEU A 71 -4.21 -4.59 -8.46
C LEU A 71 -2.96 -3.71 -8.47
N ASP A 72 -2.43 -3.48 -9.68
CA ASP A 72 -1.37 -2.51 -9.94
C ASP A 72 -2.00 -1.12 -10.07
N ALA A 73 -1.75 -0.26 -9.08
CA ALA A 73 -2.25 1.11 -9.03
C ALA A 73 -1.29 2.10 -9.72
N GLY A 74 -0.12 1.63 -10.17
CA GLY A 74 0.86 2.40 -10.91
C GLY A 74 2.26 2.39 -10.28
N GLU A 75 3.04 3.39 -10.64
CA GLU A 75 4.43 3.53 -10.21
C GLU A 75 4.68 4.96 -9.73
N THR A 76 5.47 5.09 -8.68
CA THR A 76 5.94 6.39 -8.17
C THR A 76 7.06 6.93 -9.08
N ALA A 77 7.38 8.22 -8.96
CA ALA A 77 8.39 8.86 -9.83
C ALA A 77 9.81 8.27 -9.69
N ASP A 78 10.10 7.57 -8.59
CA ASP A 78 11.39 6.93 -8.32
C ASP A 78 11.43 5.43 -8.69
N GLY A 79 10.37 4.91 -9.34
CA GLY A 79 10.31 3.53 -9.83
C GLY A 79 9.71 2.52 -8.86
N ARG A 80 9.20 2.95 -7.69
CA ARG A 80 8.50 2.05 -6.77
C ARG A 80 7.09 1.74 -7.25
N ALA A 81 6.74 0.45 -7.32
CA ALA A 81 5.39 0.00 -7.64
C ALA A 81 4.40 0.30 -6.51
N ILE A 82 3.17 0.67 -6.88
CA ILE A 82 2.05 0.97 -5.99
C ILE A 82 0.98 -0.10 -6.20
N LEU A 83 0.58 -0.79 -5.13
CA LEU A 83 -0.46 -1.81 -5.16
C LEU A 83 -1.74 -1.31 -4.49
N GLY A 84 -2.88 -1.72 -5.02
CA GLY A 84 -4.19 -1.53 -4.39
C GLY A 84 -4.37 -2.46 -3.19
N LEU A 85 -4.93 -1.91 -2.12
CA LEU A 85 -5.35 -2.62 -0.92
C LEU A 85 -6.80 -2.27 -0.62
N TYR A 86 -7.56 -3.20 -0.08
CA TYR A 86 -8.93 -2.98 0.37
C TYR A 86 -9.18 -3.54 1.78
N CYS A 87 -10.14 -2.96 2.49
CA CYS A 87 -10.61 -3.45 3.78
C CYS A 87 -12.11 -3.76 3.70
N PRO A 88 -12.55 -4.99 3.99
CA PRO A 88 -13.97 -5.36 3.91
C PRO A 88 -14.85 -4.61 4.92
N GLU A 89 -14.31 -4.25 6.10
CA GLU A 89 -15.06 -3.61 7.18
C GLU A 89 -14.19 -2.62 7.98
N PRO A 90 -14.67 -1.40 8.31
CA PRO A 90 -15.98 -0.83 8.02
C PRO A 90 -15.96 0.04 6.76
N ILE A 91 -16.81 -0.26 5.77
CA ILE A 91 -17.15 0.70 4.71
C ILE A 91 -18.27 1.58 5.25
N HIS A 92 -18.00 2.86 5.49
CA HIS A 92 -18.99 3.76 6.07
C HIS A 92 -20.19 3.95 5.13
N GLU A 93 -21.37 3.46 5.52
CA GLU A 93 -22.63 3.52 4.74
C GLU A 93 -23.11 4.96 4.41
N GLN A 94 -22.49 5.99 4.99
CA GLN A 94 -22.85 7.41 4.82
C GLN A 94 -21.73 8.24 4.17
N CYS A 95 -21.01 7.67 3.22
CA CYS A 95 -20.01 8.38 2.42
C CYS A 95 -20.65 8.91 1.12
N ASP A 96 -20.81 10.24 1.00
CA ASP A 96 -21.21 10.87 -0.26
C ASP A 96 -20.02 11.02 -1.23
N LEU A 97 -20.30 11.28 -2.50
CA LEU A 97 -19.27 11.36 -3.55
C LEU A 97 -18.24 12.47 -3.28
N ASP A 98 -18.64 13.59 -2.69
CA ASP A 98 -17.74 14.70 -2.39
C ASP A 98 -16.74 14.31 -1.30
N ARG A 99 -17.19 13.57 -0.28
CA ARG A 99 -16.33 13.02 0.77
C ARG A 99 -15.40 11.94 0.25
N LEU A 100 -15.87 11.06 -0.64
CA LEU A 100 -15.03 10.06 -1.31
C LEU A 100 -13.92 10.74 -2.12
N ALA A 101 -14.28 11.75 -2.92
CA ALA A 101 -13.31 12.49 -3.73
C ALA A 101 -12.28 13.23 -2.86
N ALA A 102 -12.71 13.84 -1.75
CA ALA A 102 -11.81 14.50 -0.82
C ALA A 102 -10.85 13.52 -0.14
N ALA A 103 -11.35 12.35 0.27
CA ALA A 103 -10.58 11.29 0.90
C ALA A 103 -9.54 10.68 -0.06
N SER A 104 -9.95 10.39 -1.30
CA SER A 104 -9.04 9.96 -2.38
C SER A 104 -7.97 11.02 -2.68
N ALA A 105 -8.32 12.31 -2.70
CA ALA A 105 -7.34 13.37 -2.88
C ALA A 105 -6.37 13.52 -1.70
N ASP A 106 -6.83 13.28 -0.46
CA ASP A 106 -5.97 13.24 0.73
C ASP A 106 -5.00 12.05 0.67
N LEU A 107 -5.48 10.88 0.23
CA LEU A 107 -4.68 9.67 0.02
C LEU A 107 -3.55 9.92 -1.00
N MET A 108 -3.89 10.48 -2.17
CA MET A 108 -2.89 10.78 -3.21
C MET A 108 -1.86 11.81 -2.75
N ARG A 109 -2.28 12.83 -2.00
CA ARG A 109 -1.34 13.83 -1.42
C ARG A 109 -0.36 13.21 -0.43
N GLU A 110 -0.81 12.24 0.35
CA GLU A 110 0.05 11.54 1.31
C GLU A 110 1.05 10.61 0.59
N VAL A 111 0.61 9.94 -0.48
CA VAL A 111 1.51 9.18 -1.37
C VAL A 111 2.55 10.09 -2.02
N ASP A 112 2.15 11.24 -2.56
CA ASP A 112 3.07 12.23 -3.13
C ASP A 112 4.08 12.72 -2.10
N ARG A 113 3.64 12.97 -0.87
CA ARG A 113 4.53 13.38 0.23
C ARG A 113 5.59 12.32 0.54
N LEU A 114 5.20 11.05 0.58
CA LEU A 114 6.09 9.92 0.87
C LEU A 114 7.03 9.59 -0.30
N THR A 115 6.67 9.99 -1.51
CA THR A 115 7.49 9.79 -2.71
C THR A 115 8.43 10.97 -3.00
N ALA A 116 8.14 12.15 -2.45
CA ALA A 116 9.01 13.32 -2.54
C ALA A 116 10.10 13.39 -1.45
N MET A 117 10.11 12.46 -0.47
CA MET A 117 11.15 12.39 0.56
C MET A 117 12.38 11.65 0.01
N PRO A 118 13.60 12.24 0.07
CA PRO A 118 14.83 11.64 -0.42
C PRO A 118 15.35 10.50 0.46
#